data_AF-A0A9P3MDG9-F1
#
_entry.id   AF-A0A9P3MDG9-F1
#
_cell.length_a   1.000
_cell.length_b   1.000
_cell.length_c   1.000
_cell.angle_alpha   90.00
_cell.angle_beta   90.00
_cell.angle_gamma   90.00
#
_symmetry.space_group_name_H-M   'P 1'
#
loop_
_entity.id
_entity.type
_entity.pdbx_description
1 polymer ?
#
loop_
_entity_poly.entity_id
_entity_poly.type
_entity_poly.pdbx_seq_one_letter_code
_entity_poly.pdbx_strand_id
1 'polypeptide(L)'
;LQRRIDFLRNTLSTGVVERIEYDPNRSSRIALIRWSHIEIGTKARSVENYDKKEEFVSEGPSFFSYILACDQMKVGDNIMNNHLDSAEGPTISLAKAQKKTFAEKHALVNGALELVSANPVFPSREPRTKTLEDRQLYQKIGTNCTLAQATLGSFIHNVERIPGLGGTLVRAAGTFGQLVQKFENKRVCVVRLPSGRQYLLDLLCRATIGVVSNASHNTRKLTKAGQSRWLGKRPVVRGVAMNPIDHPHGGGEGRTKGGRPSVSPWGKPTKGARTACRNLRRKDLRYTSSLTKV
;
A
#
# COMPACT_ATOMS: atom_id res chain seq x y z
N LEU A 1 23.94 -3.64 0.42
CA LEU A 1 23.18 -3.31 -0.81
C LEU A 1 21.72 -3.09 -0.45
N GLN A 2 21.15 -1.95 -0.87
CA GLN A 2 19.73 -1.68 -0.68
C GLN A 2 18.97 -2.11 -1.93
N ARG A 3 17.99 -2.99 -1.76
CA ARG A 3 17.11 -3.41 -2.87
C ARG A 3 15.94 -2.45 -3.02
N ARG A 4 15.77 -1.89 -4.22
CA ARG A 4 14.63 -1.04 -4.60
C ARG A 4 13.40 -1.92 -4.81
N ILE A 5 12.42 -1.80 -3.92
CA ILE A 5 11.11 -2.47 -4.04
C ILE A 5 10.12 -1.50 -4.66
N ASP A 6 9.26 -2.00 -5.55
CA ASP A 6 8.07 -1.31 -5.99
C ASP A 6 6.92 -1.48 -4.96
N PHE A 7 6.65 -0.42 -4.22
CA PHE A 7 5.49 -0.32 -3.32
C PHE A 7 4.29 0.37 -3.96
N LEU A 8 4.44 0.96 -5.15
CA LEU A 8 3.41 1.73 -5.85
C LEU A 8 2.54 0.84 -6.72
N ARG A 9 3.15 -0.14 -7.40
CA ARG A 9 2.49 -1.14 -8.26
C ARG A 9 1.47 -0.48 -9.20
N ASN A 10 1.92 0.56 -9.89
CA ASN A 10 1.08 1.48 -10.66
C ASN A 10 0.95 1.15 -12.15
N THR A 11 1.80 0.28 -12.68
CA THR A 11 1.71 -0.18 -14.05
C THR A 11 0.58 -1.20 -14.18
N LEU A 12 -0.26 -1.07 -15.20
CA LEU A 12 -1.20 -2.13 -15.59
C LEU A 12 -0.39 -3.22 -16.27
N SER A 13 -0.09 -4.29 -15.53
CA SER A 13 0.82 -5.33 -15.99
C SER A 13 0.49 -6.67 -15.35
N THR A 14 0.60 -7.73 -16.15
CA THR A 14 0.69 -9.12 -15.70
C THR A 14 2.16 -9.49 -15.57
N GLY A 15 2.50 -10.36 -14.63
CA GLY A 15 3.88 -10.77 -14.43
C GLY A 15 3.97 -12.13 -13.77
N VAL A 16 5.13 -12.77 -13.92
CA VAL A 16 5.41 -14.08 -13.35
C VAL A 16 6.44 -13.93 -12.24
N VAL A 17 6.22 -14.61 -11.12
CA VAL A 17 7.22 -14.69 -10.04
C VAL A 17 8.39 -15.54 -10.51
N GLU A 18 9.57 -14.96 -10.64
CA GLU A 18 10.76 -15.72 -10.97
C GLU A 18 11.40 -16.37 -9.75
N ARG A 19 11.59 -15.58 -8.68
CA ARG A 19 12.35 -16.02 -7.50
C ARG A 19 11.85 -15.30 -6.26
N ILE A 20 11.94 -15.97 -5.11
CA ILE A 20 11.67 -15.39 -3.80
C ILE A 20 12.99 -15.34 -3.03
N GLU A 21 13.39 -14.13 -2.64
CA GLU A 21 14.71 -13.89 -2.05
C GLU A 21 14.61 -13.42 -0.60
N TYR A 22 15.69 -13.71 0.14
CA TYR A 22 15.94 -13.11 1.44
C TYR A 22 16.39 -11.65 1.29
N ASP A 23 15.86 -10.74 2.12
CA ASP A 23 16.35 -9.37 2.22
C ASP A 23 16.85 -8.98 3.61
N PRO A 24 18.10 -8.48 3.74
CA PRO A 24 18.64 -8.09 5.05
C PRO A 24 18.07 -6.77 5.59
N ASN A 25 17.43 -5.94 4.75
CA ASN A 25 16.94 -4.61 5.14
C ASN A 25 15.49 -4.62 5.63
N ARG A 26 14.83 -5.80 5.67
CA ARG A 26 13.45 -5.97 6.14
C ARG A 26 13.23 -7.37 6.71
N SER A 27 12.11 -7.56 7.38
CA SER A 27 11.74 -8.87 7.94
C SER A 27 11.11 -9.81 6.91
N SER A 28 10.38 -9.27 5.94
CA SER A 28 9.67 -10.01 4.90
C SER A 28 10.60 -10.48 3.78
N ARG A 29 10.21 -11.55 3.07
CA ARG A 29 10.88 -11.93 1.82
C ARG A 29 10.40 -11.01 0.69
N ILE A 30 11.18 -10.96 -0.38
CA ILE A 30 10.83 -10.24 -1.60
C ILE A 30 10.70 -11.19 -2.77
N ALA A 31 9.84 -10.86 -3.72
CA ALA A 31 9.68 -11.61 -4.95
C ALA A 31 10.23 -10.78 -6.11
N LEU A 32 11.08 -11.39 -6.93
CA LEU A 32 11.46 -10.85 -8.24
C LEU A 32 10.37 -11.22 -9.23
N ILE A 33 9.76 -10.21 -9.85
CA ILE A 33 8.73 -10.39 -10.86
C ILE A 33 9.28 -9.98 -12.21
N ARG A 34 9.05 -10.83 -13.21
CA ARG A 34 9.18 -10.50 -14.62
C ARG A 34 7.83 -10.02 -15.13
N TRP A 35 7.71 -8.73 -15.44
CA TRP A 35 6.50 -8.14 -15.97
C TRP A 35 6.46 -8.29 -17.49
N SER A 36 5.32 -8.74 -18.02
CA SER A 36 5.00 -8.62 -19.45
C SER A 36 4.35 -7.26 -19.68
N HIS A 37 5.02 -6.39 -20.42
CA HIS A 37 4.47 -5.10 -20.79
C HIS A 37 3.56 -5.29 -22.01
N ILE A 38 2.31 -4.88 -21.89
CA ILE A 38 1.36 -4.84 -23.00
C ILE A 38 1.50 -3.44 -23.60
N GLU A 39 2.18 -3.29 -24.72
CA GLU A 39 2.13 -2.05 -25.49
C GLU A 39 0.86 -2.06 -26.32
N ILE A 40 -0.04 -1.11 -26.04
CA ILE A 40 -1.22 -0.86 -26.87
C ILE A 40 -0.81 0.19 -27.89
N GLY A 41 -0.46 -0.27 -29.10
CA GLY A 41 -0.13 0.59 -30.23
C GLY A 41 -1.35 0.81 -31.12
N THR A 42 -1.67 2.06 -31.45
CA THR A 42 -2.59 2.35 -32.56
C THR A 42 -1.76 2.54 -33.84
N LYS A 43 -1.77 1.57 -34.75
CA LYS A 43 -1.25 1.79 -36.11
C LYS A 43 -2.30 2.55 -36.91
N ALA A 44 -1.95 3.70 -37.48
CA ALA A 44 -2.77 4.33 -38.52
C ALA A 44 -2.66 3.46 -39.79
N ARG A 45 -3.78 2.95 -40.32
CA ARG A 45 -3.79 2.41 -41.68
C ARG A 45 -3.65 3.56 -42.69
N SER A 46 -3.26 3.19 -43.91
CA SER A 46 -3.19 4.05 -45.09
C SER A 46 -4.40 4.99 -45.22
N VAL A 47 -4.19 6.11 -45.92
CA VAL A 47 -5.12 7.26 -46.10
C VAL A 47 -6.57 6.85 -46.45
N GLU A 48 -6.77 5.65 -47.01
CA GLU A 48 -8.07 5.14 -47.46
C GLU A 48 -8.94 4.47 -46.37
N ASN A 49 -8.43 4.23 -45.15
CA ASN A 49 -9.20 3.55 -44.08
C ASN A 49 -9.04 4.24 -42.71
N TYR A 50 -9.39 5.53 -42.65
CA TYR A 50 -9.23 6.35 -41.43
C TYR A 50 -10.17 5.96 -40.26
N ASP A 51 -11.31 5.34 -40.57
CA ASP A 51 -12.35 5.04 -39.56
C ASP A 51 -12.17 3.70 -38.83
N LYS A 52 -11.24 2.84 -39.28
CA LYS A 52 -10.95 1.54 -38.64
C LYS A 52 -9.61 1.60 -37.89
N LYS A 53 -9.64 2.09 -36.65
CA LYS A 53 -8.50 1.94 -35.72
C LYS A 53 -8.46 0.50 -35.21
N GLU A 54 -7.56 -0.31 -35.75
CA GLU A 54 -7.20 -1.58 -35.12
C GLU A 54 -6.17 -1.32 -34.02
N GLU A 55 -6.50 -1.69 -32.79
CA GLU A 55 -5.57 -1.71 -31.66
C GLU A 55 -4.64 -2.91 -31.84
N PHE A 56 -3.34 -2.67 -31.97
CA PHE A 56 -2.34 -3.74 -32.01
C PHE A 56 -1.75 -3.92 -30.61
N VAL A 57 -1.84 -5.13 -30.09
CA VAL A 57 -1.19 -5.53 -28.84
C VAL A 57 0.19 -6.10 -29.19
N SER A 58 1.25 -5.34 -28.93
CA SER A 58 2.63 -5.84 -29.02
C SER A 58 3.21 -6.12 -27.64
N GLU A 59 3.94 -7.23 -27.52
CA GLU A 59 4.71 -7.52 -26.32
C GLU A 59 5.91 -6.56 -26.25
N GLY A 60 5.85 -5.60 -25.33
CA GLY A 60 6.97 -4.72 -25.04
C GLY A 60 8.09 -5.45 -24.28
N PRO A 61 9.27 -4.81 -24.10
CA PRO A 61 10.38 -5.42 -23.37
C PRO A 61 9.97 -5.76 -21.93
N SER A 62 10.15 -7.03 -21.54
CA SER A 62 9.90 -7.44 -20.16
C SER A 62 10.87 -6.75 -19.21
N PHE A 63 10.35 -6.20 -18.12
CA PHE A 63 11.18 -5.59 -17.07
C PHE A 63 11.04 -6.34 -15.75
N PHE A 64 12.07 -6.23 -14.93
CA PHE A 64 12.11 -6.86 -13.62
C PHE A 64 11.84 -5.85 -12.52
N SER A 65 11.00 -6.22 -11.56
CA SER A 65 10.87 -5.45 -10.32
C SER A 65 10.76 -6.33 -9.10
N TYR A 66 11.23 -5.83 -7.97
CA TYR A 66 11.02 -6.49 -6.68
C TYR A 66 9.72 -5.99 -6.05
N ILE A 67 8.92 -6.91 -5.53
CA ILE A 67 7.78 -6.62 -4.67
C ILE A 67 7.94 -7.32 -3.31
N LEU A 68 7.06 -6.99 -2.36
CA LEU A 68 6.92 -7.82 -1.15
C LEU A 68 6.34 -9.19 -1.53
N ALA A 69 6.98 -10.26 -1.07
CA ALA A 69 6.46 -11.61 -1.27
C ALA A 69 5.29 -11.88 -0.30
N CYS A 70 4.28 -12.58 -0.78
CA CYS A 70 3.18 -13.10 0.05
C CYS A 70 3.53 -14.46 0.63
N ASP A 71 2.87 -14.86 1.72
CA ASP A 71 3.17 -16.10 2.43
C ASP A 71 2.96 -17.37 1.58
N GLN A 72 1.91 -17.40 0.76
CA GLN A 72 1.58 -18.54 -0.11
C GLN A 72 2.09 -18.39 -1.55
N MET A 73 2.87 -17.36 -1.85
CA MET A 73 3.39 -17.11 -3.19
C MET A 73 4.48 -18.14 -3.55
N LYS A 74 4.40 -18.69 -4.76
CA LYS A 74 5.38 -19.63 -5.31
C LYS A 74 6.02 -19.07 -6.58
N VAL A 75 7.18 -19.62 -6.92
CA VAL A 75 7.83 -19.36 -8.20
C VAL A 75 6.95 -19.92 -9.31
N GLY A 76 6.77 -19.14 -10.39
CA GLY A 76 5.88 -19.45 -11.50
C GLY A 76 4.46 -18.91 -11.35
N ASP A 77 4.09 -18.34 -10.20
CA ASP A 77 2.76 -17.77 -10.02
C ASP A 77 2.57 -16.50 -10.88
N ASN A 78 1.45 -16.44 -11.60
CA ASN A 78 1.02 -15.23 -12.30
C ASN A 78 0.44 -14.21 -11.32
N ILE A 79 0.93 -12.97 -11.39
CA ILE A 79 0.53 -11.83 -10.57
C ILE A 79 0.08 -10.70 -11.47
N MET A 80 -0.82 -9.86 -10.97
CA MET A 80 -1.35 -8.72 -11.70
C MET A 80 -1.27 -7.45 -10.86
N ASN A 81 -1.09 -6.33 -11.54
CA ASN A 81 -1.33 -5.00 -11.01
C ASN A 81 -2.58 -4.43 -11.66
N ASN A 82 -3.63 -4.23 -10.87
CA ASN A 82 -4.90 -3.69 -11.32
C ASN A 82 -5.14 -2.33 -10.66
N HIS A 83 -5.44 -1.31 -11.47
CA HIS A 83 -5.90 -0.02 -11.00
C HIS A 83 -7.39 0.18 -11.32
N LEU A 84 -8.09 1.08 -10.63
CA LEU A 84 -9.51 1.32 -10.88
C LEU A 84 -9.76 2.16 -12.15
N ASP A 85 -8.76 2.91 -12.63
CA ASP A 85 -8.92 3.76 -13.83
C ASP A 85 -9.21 2.95 -15.11
N SER A 86 -8.87 1.66 -15.10
CA SER A 86 -9.35 0.72 -16.10
C SER A 86 -10.75 0.22 -15.70
N ALA A 87 -11.79 0.89 -16.21
CA ALA A 87 -13.15 0.33 -16.32
C ALA A 87 -13.21 -0.89 -17.27
N GLU A 88 -12.06 -1.29 -17.79
CA GLU A 88 -11.78 -2.53 -18.46
C GLU A 88 -11.29 -3.56 -17.44
N GLY A 89 -11.92 -4.73 -17.47
CA GLY A 89 -11.38 -5.89 -16.79
C GLY A 89 -10.07 -6.35 -17.44
N PRO A 90 -9.67 -7.62 -17.27
CA PRO A 90 -8.59 -8.24 -18.02
C PRO A 90 -9.09 -8.57 -19.44
N THR A 91 -9.62 -7.57 -20.14
CA THR A 91 -10.00 -7.64 -21.54
C THR A 91 -9.89 -6.23 -22.12
N ILE A 92 -8.97 -6.14 -23.08
CA ILE A 92 -8.77 -5.08 -24.08
C ILE A 92 -10.06 -4.31 -24.36
N SER A 93 -10.11 -3.00 -24.06
CA SER A 93 -10.68 -1.92 -24.88
C SER A 93 -11.11 -0.71 -24.02
N LEU A 94 -10.37 0.41 -24.06
CA LEU A 94 -10.82 1.81 -23.85
C LEU A 94 -9.62 2.76 -23.62
N ALA A 95 -8.90 3.00 -24.71
CA ALA A 95 -8.24 4.28 -24.92
C ALA A 95 -9.28 5.42 -24.92
N LYS A 96 -9.34 6.21 -23.83
CA LYS A 96 -9.83 7.61 -23.84
C LYS A 96 -9.57 8.31 -22.49
N ALA A 97 -8.31 8.51 -22.14
CA ALA A 97 -7.96 9.57 -21.19
C ALA A 97 -6.50 10.01 -21.42
N GLN A 98 -6.31 11.33 -21.51
CA GLN A 98 -5.03 12.04 -21.38
C GLN A 98 -4.18 12.21 -22.65
N LYS A 99 -4.65 13.07 -23.56
CA LYS A 99 -3.80 14.16 -24.10
C LYS A 99 -4.66 15.42 -24.21
N LYS A 100 -4.66 16.24 -23.16
CA LYS A 100 -4.97 17.68 -23.29
C LYS A 100 -3.71 18.43 -22.95
N THR A 101 -3.20 19.14 -23.94
CA THR A 101 -1.97 19.94 -23.87
C THR A 101 -2.17 21.10 -22.89
N PHE A 102 -1.06 21.54 -22.31
CA PHE A 102 -0.95 22.62 -21.33
C PHE A 102 -1.61 23.95 -21.79
N ALA A 103 -1.76 24.14 -23.11
CA ALA A 103 -2.37 25.32 -23.73
C ALA A 103 -3.89 25.46 -23.48
N GLU A 104 -4.65 24.38 -23.28
CA GLU A 104 -6.10 24.47 -23.07
C GLU A 104 -6.50 24.87 -21.64
N LYS A 105 -5.57 24.81 -20.67
CA LYS A 105 -5.87 25.17 -19.27
C LYS A 105 -5.94 26.67 -19.01
N HIS A 106 -5.34 27.48 -19.87
CA HIS A 106 -5.25 28.93 -19.67
C HIS A 106 -6.43 29.73 -20.27
N ALA A 107 -7.25 29.11 -21.13
CA ALA A 107 -8.37 29.76 -21.79
C ALA A 107 -9.68 29.74 -20.99
N LEU A 108 -9.77 28.97 -19.90
CA LEU A 108 -10.98 28.80 -19.09
C LEU A 108 -11.04 29.67 -17.83
N VAL A 109 -10.14 30.65 -17.68
CA VAL A 109 -10.09 31.53 -16.50
C VAL A 109 -11.00 32.76 -16.64
N ASN A 110 -11.45 33.12 -17.85
CA ASN A 110 -12.18 34.38 -18.07
C ASN A 110 -13.64 34.22 -18.53
N GLY A 111 -14.25 33.05 -18.36
CA GLY A 111 -15.60 32.77 -18.89
C GLY A 111 -16.50 31.93 -17.98
N ALA A 112 -16.35 32.05 -16.66
CA ALA A 112 -17.17 31.31 -15.71
C ALA A 112 -17.80 32.25 -14.67
N LEU A 113 -18.57 33.22 -15.16
CA LEU A 113 -19.67 33.81 -14.41
C LEU A 113 -20.91 33.63 -15.27
N GLU A 114 -21.95 33.05 -14.67
CA GLU A 114 -23.20 32.61 -15.32
C GLU A 114 -23.11 31.30 -16.10
N LEU A 115 -23.50 30.21 -15.43
CA LEU A 115 -24.48 29.24 -15.90
C LEU A 115 -24.68 28.15 -14.82
N VAL A 116 -25.85 28.23 -14.18
CA VAL A 116 -26.72 27.11 -13.79
C VAL A 116 -26.32 26.24 -12.59
N SER A 117 -27.23 26.29 -11.62
CA SER A 117 -27.52 25.41 -10.49
C SER A 117 -27.79 23.94 -10.84
N ALA A 118 -26.97 23.30 -11.67
CA ALA A 118 -27.08 21.88 -11.95
C ALA A 118 -25.98 21.11 -11.19
N ASN A 119 -26.40 20.30 -10.20
CA ASN A 119 -25.57 19.21 -9.69
C ASN A 119 -25.02 18.42 -10.88
N PRO A 120 -23.71 18.18 -11.02
CA PRO A 120 -23.20 17.33 -12.08
C PRO A 120 -23.72 15.91 -11.85
N VAL A 121 -24.75 15.53 -12.60
CA VAL A 121 -25.20 14.15 -12.72
C VAL A 121 -24.10 13.43 -13.46
N PHE A 122 -23.23 12.73 -12.70
CA PHE A 122 -22.32 11.76 -13.29
C PHE A 122 -23.18 10.77 -14.09
N PRO A 123 -22.87 10.52 -15.38
CA PRO A 123 -23.60 9.51 -16.14
C PRO A 123 -23.46 8.19 -15.39
N SER A 124 -24.59 7.63 -14.97
CA SER A 124 -24.68 6.31 -14.36
C SER A 124 -24.32 5.27 -15.41
N ARG A 125 -23.02 5.06 -15.61
CA ARG A 125 -22.52 3.95 -16.41
C ARG A 125 -22.94 2.69 -15.66
N GLU A 126 -23.80 1.88 -16.27
CA GLU A 126 -24.22 0.62 -15.66
C GLU A 126 -22.96 -0.15 -15.22
N PRO A 127 -22.90 -0.62 -13.96
CA PRO A 127 -21.77 -1.40 -13.52
C PRO A 127 -21.76 -2.66 -14.39
N ARG A 128 -20.77 -2.81 -15.28
CA ARG A 128 -20.50 -4.08 -15.95
C ARG A 128 -20.54 -5.15 -14.86
N THR A 129 -21.51 -6.06 -14.94
CA THR A 129 -21.63 -7.20 -14.04
C THR A 129 -20.39 -8.04 -14.26
N LYS A 130 -19.34 -7.81 -13.45
CA LYS A 130 -18.10 -8.59 -13.51
C LYS A 130 -18.49 -10.06 -13.46
N THR A 131 -18.05 -10.82 -14.44
CA THR A 131 -18.25 -12.27 -14.45
C THR A 131 -17.64 -12.86 -13.17
N LEU A 132 -18.15 -14.00 -12.72
CA LEU A 132 -17.63 -14.67 -11.52
C LEU A 132 -16.12 -14.95 -11.63
N GLU A 133 -15.64 -15.22 -12.84
CA GLU A 133 -14.23 -15.47 -13.16
C GLU A 133 -13.36 -14.21 -12.99
N ASP A 134 -13.82 -13.04 -13.45
CA ASP A 134 -13.11 -11.76 -13.26
C ASP A 134 -12.90 -11.45 -11.77
N ARG A 135 -13.92 -11.74 -10.94
CA ARG A 135 -13.83 -11.55 -9.49
C ARG A 135 -12.78 -12.46 -8.85
N GLN A 136 -12.68 -13.71 -9.29
CA GLN A 136 -11.70 -14.66 -8.79
C GLN A 136 -10.27 -14.25 -9.16
N LEU A 137 -10.07 -13.72 -10.37
CA LEU A 137 -8.76 -13.26 -10.82
C LEU A 137 -8.21 -12.13 -9.95
N TYR A 138 -9.05 -11.15 -9.58
CA TYR A 138 -8.66 -10.06 -8.69
C TYR A 138 -8.33 -10.51 -7.28
N GLN A 139 -8.88 -11.64 -6.86
CA GLN A 139 -8.73 -12.18 -5.51
C GLN A 139 -7.51 -13.10 -5.36
N LYS A 140 -6.76 -13.33 -6.44
CA LYS A 140 -5.54 -14.14 -6.40
C LYS A 140 -4.50 -13.52 -5.47
N ILE A 141 -3.82 -14.36 -4.69
CA ILE A 141 -2.78 -13.90 -3.74
C ILE A 141 -1.64 -13.21 -4.49
N GLY A 142 -1.17 -12.08 -3.97
CA GLY A 142 -0.08 -11.31 -4.56
C GLY A 142 -0.50 -10.33 -5.64
N THR A 143 -1.75 -10.36 -6.11
CA THR A 143 -2.28 -9.33 -7.00
C THR A 143 -2.43 -8.02 -6.24
N ASN A 144 -2.11 -6.91 -6.91
CA ASN A 144 -2.40 -5.58 -6.41
C ASN A 144 -3.73 -5.12 -7.01
N CYS A 145 -4.63 -4.65 -6.16
CA CYS A 145 -5.93 -4.13 -6.56
C CYS A 145 -6.30 -2.93 -5.70
N THR A 146 -7.31 -2.17 -6.11
CA THR A 146 -7.88 -1.14 -5.23
C THR A 146 -8.78 -1.75 -4.17
N LEU A 147 -8.96 -1.06 -3.04
CA LEU A 147 -9.86 -1.52 -1.97
C LEU A 147 -11.31 -1.63 -2.47
N ALA A 148 -11.70 -0.89 -3.49
CA ALA A 148 -12.97 -1.06 -4.21
C ALA A 148 -13.12 -2.46 -4.83
N GLN A 149 -12.05 -3.02 -5.40
CA GLN A 149 -12.06 -4.30 -6.09
C GLN A 149 -11.93 -5.51 -5.14
N ALA A 150 -11.15 -5.38 -4.06
CA ALA A 150 -10.92 -6.46 -3.09
C ALA A 150 -12.23 -6.94 -2.44
N THR A 151 -12.44 -8.25 -2.26
CA THR A 151 -13.67 -8.72 -1.59
C THR A 151 -13.70 -8.35 -0.10
N LEU A 152 -14.89 -8.11 0.46
CA LEU A 152 -15.03 -7.87 1.91
C LEU A 152 -14.50 -9.08 2.70
N GLY A 153 -13.86 -8.82 3.84
CA GLY A 153 -13.24 -9.86 4.66
C GLY A 153 -11.85 -10.31 4.20
N SER A 154 -11.40 -9.91 2.99
CA SER A 154 -10.08 -10.26 2.45
C SER A 154 -8.94 -9.84 3.37
N PHE A 155 -7.92 -10.69 3.44
CA PHE A 155 -6.62 -10.32 3.96
C PHE A 155 -5.84 -9.53 2.93
N ILE A 156 -5.28 -8.40 3.34
CA ILE A 156 -4.56 -7.47 2.49
C ILE A 156 -3.28 -6.99 3.18
N HIS A 157 -2.27 -6.64 2.39
CA HIS A 157 -1.03 -6.04 2.86
C HIS A 157 -0.54 -4.97 1.88
N ASN A 158 0.52 -4.26 2.24
CA ASN A 158 1.05 -3.13 1.48
C ASN A 158 -0.03 -2.08 1.15
N VAL A 159 -0.79 -1.67 2.16
CA VAL A 159 -1.97 -0.81 2.00
C VAL A 159 -1.54 0.66 1.91
N GLU A 160 -2.11 1.38 0.93
CA GLU A 160 -1.94 2.83 0.79
C GLU A 160 -2.70 3.58 1.88
N ARG A 161 -2.09 4.63 2.42
CA ARG A 161 -2.77 5.53 3.35
C ARG A 161 -3.57 6.62 2.62
N ILE A 162 -3.03 7.09 1.50
CA ILE A 162 -3.62 8.07 0.59
C ILE A 162 -3.45 7.48 -0.81
N PRO A 163 -4.48 7.55 -1.68
CA PRO A 163 -4.40 6.99 -3.03
C PRO A 163 -3.19 7.52 -3.80
N GLY A 164 -2.39 6.63 -4.38
CA GLY A 164 -1.27 6.98 -5.27
C GLY A 164 0.05 7.31 -4.57
N LEU A 165 0.12 7.32 -3.24
CA LEU A 165 1.39 7.47 -2.51
C LEU A 165 2.18 6.15 -2.36
N GLY A 166 1.58 5.01 -2.72
CA GLY A 166 2.17 3.69 -2.53
C GLY A 166 1.93 3.11 -1.15
N GLY A 167 2.10 1.79 -1.06
CA GLY A 167 1.81 1.03 0.14
C GLY A 167 2.74 1.43 1.28
N THR A 168 2.14 1.94 2.37
CA THR A 168 2.88 2.38 3.57
C THR A 168 2.56 1.52 4.78
N LEU A 169 1.35 0.97 4.84
CA LEU A 169 0.84 0.18 5.95
C LEU A 169 1.03 -1.33 5.66
N VAL A 170 1.18 -2.12 6.73
CA VAL A 170 1.18 -3.60 6.68
C VAL A 170 2.27 -4.16 5.74
N ARG A 171 3.55 -3.95 6.08
CA ARG A 171 4.71 -4.39 5.27
C ARG A 171 5.63 -5.40 5.95
N ALA A 172 5.48 -5.57 7.26
CA ALA A 172 6.34 -6.43 8.06
C ALA A 172 5.97 -7.91 7.87
N ALA A 173 6.96 -8.79 8.04
CA ALA A 173 6.77 -10.24 7.94
C ALA A 173 5.57 -10.76 8.74
N GLY A 174 4.77 -11.62 8.11
CA GLY A 174 3.59 -12.22 8.72
C GLY A 174 2.43 -11.26 9.03
N THR A 175 2.57 -9.96 8.76
CA THR A 175 1.49 -9.00 9.02
C THR A 175 0.45 -9.00 7.90
N PHE A 176 -0.79 -8.74 8.28
CA PHE A 176 -1.91 -8.53 7.36
C PHE A 176 -2.86 -7.51 7.97
N GLY A 177 -3.64 -6.87 7.11
CA GLY A 177 -4.84 -6.13 7.45
C GLY A 177 -6.06 -6.87 6.91
N GLN A 178 -7.24 -6.55 7.42
CA GLN A 178 -8.49 -7.12 6.97
C GLN A 178 -9.42 -6.01 6.50
N LEU A 179 -10.01 -6.18 5.32
CA LEU A 179 -11.05 -5.27 4.83
C LEU A 179 -12.36 -5.59 5.53
N VAL A 180 -12.79 -4.74 6.47
CA VAL A 180 -13.95 -5.02 7.34
C VAL A 180 -15.24 -4.61 6.67
N GLN A 181 -15.29 -3.39 6.16
CA GLN A 181 -16.51 -2.81 5.62
C GLN A 181 -16.19 -1.87 4.46
N LYS A 182 -17.08 -1.84 3.48
CA LYS A 182 -17.15 -0.83 2.43
C LYS A 182 -18.45 -0.09 2.60
N PHE A 183 -18.39 1.22 2.47
CA PHE A 183 -19.61 2.02 2.40
C PHE A 183 -19.96 2.20 0.93
N GLU A 184 -21.20 1.93 0.54
CA GLU A 184 -21.63 2.06 -0.85
C GLU A 184 -21.88 3.53 -1.22
N ASN A 185 -22.49 4.28 -0.30
CA ASN A 185 -22.86 5.68 -0.49
C ASN A 185 -21.67 6.65 -0.40
N LYS A 186 -20.52 6.18 0.11
CA LYS A 186 -19.35 7.01 0.36
C LYS A 186 -18.11 6.29 -0.16
N ARG A 187 -17.15 7.04 -0.67
CA ARG A 187 -15.91 6.49 -1.25
C ARG A 187 -14.90 6.04 -0.19
N VAL A 188 -15.36 5.30 0.81
CA VAL A 188 -14.56 4.97 1.99
C VAL A 188 -14.77 3.52 2.42
N CYS A 189 -13.74 2.98 3.05
CA CYS A 189 -13.74 1.65 3.61
C CYS A 189 -13.07 1.63 4.98
N VAL A 190 -13.41 0.62 5.76
CA VAL A 190 -12.80 0.34 7.06
C VAL A 190 -11.85 -0.84 6.90
N VAL A 191 -10.57 -0.59 7.18
CA VAL A 191 -9.53 -1.63 7.21
C VAL A 191 -9.06 -1.81 8.65
N ARG A 192 -9.09 -3.04 9.15
CA ARG A 192 -8.48 -3.43 10.41
C ARG A 192 -7.00 -3.67 10.19
N LEU A 193 -6.15 -2.88 10.84
CA LEU A 193 -4.69 -3.02 10.80
C LEU A 193 -4.20 -4.16 11.72
N PRO A 194 -2.95 -4.63 11.58
CA PRO A 194 -2.37 -5.66 12.46
C PRO A 194 -2.29 -5.22 13.93
N SER A 195 -2.35 -3.92 14.22
CA SER A 195 -2.46 -3.40 15.58
C SER A 195 -3.85 -3.60 16.22
N GLY A 196 -4.81 -4.15 15.48
CA GLY A 196 -6.22 -4.24 15.87
C GLY A 196 -7.03 -2.95 15.65
N ARG A 197 -6.35 -1.83 15.39
CA ARG A 197 -7.02 -0.55 15.14
C ARG A 197 -7.67 -0.53 13.76
N GLN A 198 -8.90 -0.04 13.70
CA GLN A 198 -9.62 0.21 12.46
C GLN A 198 -9.26 1.59 11.90
N TYR A 199 -8.92 1.63 10.61
CA TYR A 199 -8.63 2.84 9.85
C TYR A 199 -9.69 3.03 8.77
N LEU A 200 -10.12 4.27 8.60
CA LEU A 200 -10.98 4.69 7.51
C LEU A 200 -10.08 5.16 6.35
N LEU A 201 -10.18 4.50 5.20
CA LEU A 201 -9.36 4.72 4.02
C LEU A 201 -10.26 4.96 2.80
N ASP A 202 -9.73 5.63 1.77
CA ASP A 202 -10.42 5.80 0.48
C ASP A 202 -10.51 4.44 -0.25
N LEU A 203 -11.62 4.18 -0.94
CA LEU A 203 -11.79 2.99 -1.78
C LEU A 203 -10.78 2.89 -2.94
N LEU A 204 -10.21 4.02 -3.39
CA LEU A 204 -9.14 4.03 -4.38
C LEU A 204 -7.80 3.57 -3.87
N CYS A 205 -7.56 3.60 -2.56
CA CYS A 205 -6.29 3.15 -2.02
C CYS A 205 -6.00 1.74 -2.52
N ARG A 206 -4.74 1.52 -2.91
CA ARG A 206 -4.29 0.21 -3.37
C ARG A 206 -3.87 -0.67 -2.21
N ALA A 207 -4.02 -1.97 -2.40
CA ALA A 207 -3.54 -2.98 -1.51
C ALA A 207 -3.22 -4.25 -2.29
N THR A 208 -2.29 -5.05 -1.77
CA THR A 208 -2.00 -6.38 -2.32
C THR A 208 -2.79 -7.43 -1.54
N ILE A 209 -3.44 -8.35 -2.24
CA ILE A 209 -4.21 -9.43 -1.63
C ILE A 209 -3.26 -10.45 -0.97
N GLY A 210 -3.58 -10.85 0.26
CA GLY A 210 -2.86 -11.87 1.01
C GLY A 210 -2.12 -11.32 2.24
N VAL A 211 -1.35 -12.22 2.86
CA VAL A 211 -0.51 -11.98 4.05
C VAL A 211 0.94 -11.81 3.63
N VAL A 212 1.69 -10.92 4.28
CA VAL A 212 3.13 -10.76 4.02
C VAL A 212 3.88 -12.04 4.39
N SER A 213 4.80 -12.48 3.54
CA SER A 213 5.64 -13.66 3.75
C SER A 213 6.42 -13.67 5.06
N ASN A 214 6.93 -14.86 5.40
CA ASN A 214 7.83 -15.10 6.53
C ASN A 214 7.12 -14.98 7.89
N ALA A 215 5.96 -15.61 8.05
CA ALA A 215 5.18 -15.56 9.28
C ALA A 215 5.97 -16.00 10.54
N SER A 216 6.91 -16.94 10.39
CA SER A 216 7.79 -17.42 11.47
C SER A 216 8.90 -16.43 11.88
N HIS A 217 8.98 -15.23 11.29
CA HIS A 217 10.02 -14.27 11.64
C HIS A 217 9.97 -13.85 13.12
N ASN A 218 8.76 -13.75 13.69
CA ASN A 218 8.57 -13.34 15.08
C ASN A 218 9.02 -14.41 16.09
N THR A 219 8.96 -15.70 15.73
CA THR A 219 9.35 -16.81 16.62
C THR A 219 10.85 -17.07 16.60
N ARG A 220 11.60 -16.43 15.69
CA ARG A 220 13.06 -16.58 15.58
C ARG A 220 13.76 -16.06 16.85
N LYS A 221 14.49 -16.94 17.52
CA LYS A 221 15.35 -16.60 18.67
C LYS A 221 16.79 -16.36 18.23
N LEU A 222 17.44 -15.36 18.81
CA LEU A 222 18.88 -15.16 18.68
C LEU A 222 19.58 -15.96 19.78
N THR A 223 20.56 -16.79 19.43
CA THR A 223 21.19 -17.73 20.37
C THR A 223 22.38 -17.13 21.11
N LYS A 224 23.07 -16.16 20.49
CA LYS A 224 24.25 -15.49 21.08
C LYS A 224 24.20 -13.99 20.89
N ALA A 225 24.82 -13.25 21.82
CA ALA A 225 24.91 -11.79 21.75
C ALA A 225 25.55 -11.29 20.43
N GLY A 226 26.50 -12.06 19.88
CA GLY A 226 27.13 -11.75 18.58
C GLY A 226 26.15 -11.66 17.40
N GLN A 227 25.06 -12.43 17.41
CA GLN A 227 24.05 -12.34 16.34
C GLN A 227 23.31 -11.00 16.36
N SER A 228 23.06 -10.44 17.54
CA SER A 228 22.52 -9.08 17.67
C SER A 228 23.48 -8.04 17.08
N ARG A 229 24.80 -8.26 17.26
CA ARG A 229 25.84 -7.39 16.68
C ARG A 229 25.88 -7.47 15.16
N TRP A 230 25.72 -8.66 14.58
CA TRP A 230 25.62 -8.86 13.12
C TRP A 230 24.42 -8.14 12.51
N LEU A 231 23.33 -7.97 13.27
CA LEU A 231 22.15 -7.19 12.88
C LEU A 231 22.31 -5.67 13.10
N GLY A 232 23.50 -5.20 13.48
CA GLY A 232 23.77 -3.79 13.76
C GLY A 232 23.19 -3.26 15.08
N LYS A 233 22.70 -4.14 15.98
CA LYS A 233 22.16 -3.74 17.28
C LYS A 233 23.29 -3.67 18.31
N ARG A 234 23.50 -2.49 18.89
CA ARG A 234 24.43 -2.25 20.01
C ARG A 234 23.81 -2.68 21.34
N PRO A 235 24.60 -3.07 22.35
CA PRO A 235 24.07 -3.33 23.70
C PRO A 235 23.40 -2.06 24.25
N VAL A 236 22.24 -2.23 24.89
CA VAL A 236 21.49 -1.15 25.54
C VAL A 236 21.69 -1.28 27.05
N VAL A 237 22.27 -0.26 27.66
CA VAL A 237 22.47 -0.21 29.12
C VAL A 237 21.17 0.23 29.80
N ARG A 238 20.78 -0.46 30.88
CA ARG A 238 19.58 -0.11 31.66
C ARG A 238 19.85 1.16 32.47
N GLY A 239 18.86 2.04 32.60
CA GLY A 239 18.98 3.27 33.40
C GLY A 239 19.35 3.06 34.87
N VAL A 240 18.93 1.94 35.46
CA VAL A 240 19.26 1.55 36.85
C VAL A 240 20.76 1.25 37.05
N ALA A 241 21.49 0.95 35.97
CA ALA A 241 22.93 0.69 36.04
C ALA A 241 23.77 1.96 35.85
N MET A 242 23.13 3.12 35.70
CA MET A 242 23.78 4.39 35.41
C MET A 242 23.84 5.29 36.67
N ASN A 243 24.55 6.41 36.57
CA ASN A 243 24.59 7.41 37.63
C ASN A 243 23.35 8.33 37.58
N PRO A 244 23.03 9.06 38.67
CA PRO A 244 21.90 10.00 38.69
C PRO A 244 21.95 11.07 37.60
N ILE A 245 23.16 11.44 37.14
CA ILE A 245 23.38 12.43 36.09
C ILE A 245 22.99 11.91 34.69
N ASP A 246 23.13 10.60 34.45
CA ASP A 246 22.92 9.99 33.14
C ASP A 246 21.46 9.56 32.92
N HIS A 247 20.80 9.12 34.00
CA HIS A 247 19.43 8.61 33.93
C HIS A 247 18.65 8.92 35.20
N PRO A 248 17.34 9.26 35.10
CA PRO A 248 16.47 9.42 36.26
C PRO A 248 16.29 8.19 37.16
N HIS A 249 16.84 7.04 36.78
CA HIS A 249 16.80 5.78 37.55
C HIS A 249 18.17 5.42 38.13
N GLY A 250 19.18 6.23 37.86
CA GLY A 250 20.54 5.98 38.28
C GLY A 250 20.81 6.36 39.73
N GLY A 251 21.88 5.79 40.27
CA GLY A 251 22.34 5.98 41.65
C GLY A 251 21.59 5.19 42.72
N GLY A 252 21.80 5.59 43.97
CA GLY A 252 21.45 4.82 45.15
C GLY A 252 22.51 3.74 45.46
N GLU A 253 22.60 3.34 46.73
CA GLU A 253 23.50 2.26 47.14
C GLU A 253 22.90 0.90 46.75
N GLY A 254 23.70 0.05 46.11
CA GLY A 254 23.26 -1.26 45.65
C GLY A 254 22.22 -1.21 44.51
N ARG A 255 21.47 -2.30 44.33
CA ARG A 255 20.49 -2.43 43.22
C ARG A 255 19.13 -1.88 43.63
N THR A 256 18.93 -0.58 43.49
CA THR A 256 17.64 0.07 43.77
C THR A 256 16.92 0.49 42.49
N LYS A 257 15.61 0.75 42.56
CA LYS A 257 14.80 1.26 41.43
C LYS A 257 14.68 2.79 41.44
N GLY A 258 15.42 3.49 42.31
CA GLY A 258 15.41 4.95 42.46
C GLY A 258 14.09 5.58 42.97
N GLY A 259 13.06 4.77 43.28
CA GLY A 259 11.76 5.24 43.84
C GLY A 259 10.89 6.08 42.88
N ARG A 260 11.29 6.21 41.61
CA ARG A 260 10.65 7.09 40.62
C ARG A 260 9.79 6.32 39.62
N PRO A 261 8.78 6.97 38.97
CA PRO A 261 8.04 6.35 37.89
C PRO A 261 8.98 5.92 36.74
N SER A 262 8.56 4.92 35.97
CA SER A 262 9.35 4.44 34.82
C SER A 262 9.36 5.51 33.73
N VAL A 263 10.54 6.08 33.47
CA VAL A 263 10.77 7.14 32.49
C VAL A 263 11.93 6.80 31.55
N SER A 264 12.01 7.50 30.43
CA SER A 264 13.16 7.49 29.52
C SER A 264 14.32 8.31 30.11
N PRO A 265 15.52 8.27 29.49
CA PRO A 265 16.65 9.11 29.92
C PRO A 265 16.31 10.61 29.95
N TRP A 266 15.35 11.04 29.12
CA TRP A 266 14.86 12.43 29.05
C TRP A 266 13.60 12.70 29.90
N GLY A 267 13.27 11.81 30.84
CA GLY A 267 12.14 12.01 31.75
C GLY A 267 10.74 11.75 31.16
N LYS A 268 10.63 11.26 29.91
CA LYS A 268 9.31 10.93 29.32
C LYS A 268 8.77 9.63 29.93
N PRO A 269 7.51 9.56 30.40
CA PRO A 269 6.95 8.33 30.97
C PRO A 269 6.92 7.17 29.96
N THR A 270 7.36 5.97 30.36
CA THR A 270 7.48 4.80 29.47
C THR A 270 6.36 3.78 29.61
N LYS A 271 5.51 3.91 30.65
CA LYS A 271 4.38 3.02 30.90
C LYS A 271 3.07 3.79 30.81
N GLY A 272 2.14 3.31 29.99
CA GLY A 272 0.76 3.81 29.88
C GLY A 272 0.56 5.18 29.22
N ALA A 273 1.56 6.08 29.27
CA ALA A 273 1.45 7.41 28.70
C ALA A 273 1.38 7.38 27.16
N ARG A 274 0.37 8.08 26.60
CA ARG A 274 0.24 8.26 25.14
C ARG A 274 1.25 9.29 24.64
N THR A 275 2.09 8.89 23.69
CA THR A 275 3.14 9.75 23.12
C THR A 275 2.72 10.50 21.86
N ALA A 276 1.64 10.08 21.20
CA ALA A 276 1.11 10.74 20.01
C ALA A 276 0.62 12.15 20.36
N CYS A 277 1.15 13.17 19.67
CA CYS A 277 0.76 14.53 19.96
C CYS A 277 -0.72 14.76 19.61
N ARG A 278 -1.41 15.56 20.43
CA ARG A 278 -2.85 15.83 20.29
C ARG A 278 -3.19 16.41 18.90
N ASN A 279 -2.30 17.20 18.33
CA ASN A 279 -2.50 17.85 17.03
C ASN A 279 -2.41 16.87 15.86
N LEU A 280 -1.48 15.91 15.86
CA LEU A 280 -1.42 14.84 14.85
C LEU A 280 -2.68 13.98 14.91
N ARG A 281 -3.16 13.66 16.12
CA ARG A 281 -4.43 12.94 16.30
C ARG A 281 -5.61 13.72 15.73
N ARG A 282 -5.66 15.04 15.93
CA ARG A 282 -6.68 15.90 15.32
C ARG A 282 -6.58 15.92 13.79
N LYS A 283 -5.37 15.93 13.21
CA LYS A 283 -5.18 15.86 11.75
C LYS A 283 -5.66 14.52 11.19
N ASP A 284 -5.35 13.41 11.85
CA ASP A 284 -5.87 12.08 11.48
C ASP A 284 -7.40 12.06 11.52
N LEU A 285 -7.99 12.58 12.60
CA LEU A 285 -9.44 12.72 12.74
C LEU A 285 -10.04 13.64 11.68
N ARG A 286 -9.35 14.71 11.29
CA ARG A 286 -9.77 15.62 10.21
C ARG A 286 -9.75 14.91 8.87
N TYR A 287 -8.70 14.14 8.56
CA TYR A 287 -8.62 13.34 7.34
C TYR A 287 -9.73 12.29 7.28
N THR A 288 -9.97 11.57 8.38
CA THR A 288 -11.12 10.65 8.44
C THR A 288 -12.44 11.41 8.30
N SER A 289 -12.56 12.61 8.89
CA SER A 289 -13.78 13.41 8.79
C SER A 289 -14.01 13.94 7.37
N SER A 290 -12.96 14.35 6.65
CA SER A 290 -13.07 14.81 5.25
C SER A 290 -13.46 13.68 4.33
N LEU A 291 -13.01 12.46 4.61
CA LEU A 291 -13.44 11.26 3.88
C LEU A 291 -14.92 10.93 4.14
N THR A 292 -15.47 11.31 5.30
CA THR A 292 -16.87 11.06 5.66
C THR A 292 -17.84 12.19 5.37
N LYS A 293 -17.35 13.41 5.09
CA LYS A 293 -18.18 14.58 4.75
C LYS A 293 -18.73 14.40 3.34
N VAL A 294 -20.05 14.44 3.24
CA VAL A 294 -20.83 14.47 1.99
C VAL A 294 -20.87 15.92 1.51
#